data_AF-A0A3D2RGZ8-F1
#
_entry.id   AF-A0A3D2RGZ8-F1
#
_cell.length_a   1.000
_cell.length_b   1.000
_cell.length_c   1.000
_cell.angle_alpha   90.00
_cell.angle_beta   90.00
_cell.angle_gamma   90.00
#
_symmetry.space_group_name_H-M   'P 1'
#
loop_
_entity.id
_entity.type
_entity.pdbx_description
1 polymer ?
#
loop_
_entity_poly.entity_id
_entity_poly.type
_entity_poly.pdbx_seq_one_letter_code
_entity_poly.pdbx_strand_id
1 'polypeptide(L)'
;ATGYVRVDWFTPEGLPRWGDIKQQLLTTTAYVEHRKVLDIGDPEYKPKLIVTRNDKETEVVDLGGRKVPFFERLTKDVEEGTEEAIPFELSYKASKSIVEAQQNAITLDTIRR
;
A
#
# COMPACT_ATOMS: atom_id res chain seq x y z
N ALA A 1 0.60 18.05 0.90
CA ALA A 1 0.46 16.70 1.46
C ALA A 1 1.85 16.17 1.77
N THR A 2 1.99 15.38 2.83
CA THR A 2 3.28 14.79 3.24
C THR A 2 3.10 13.28 3.31
N GLY A 3 4.16 12.53 3.02
CA GLY A 3 4.16 11.08 3.07
C GLY A 3 5.43 10.55 3.70
N TYR A 4 5.34 9.36 4.28
CA TYR A 4 6.46 8.61 4.82
C TYR A 4 6.36 7.17 4.34
N VAL A 5 7.49 6.58 3.93
CA VAL A 5 7.58 5.19 3.50
C VAL A 5 8.78 4.56 4.20
N ARG A 6 8.57 3.36 4.76
CA ARG A 6 9.61 2.49 5.29
C ARG A 6 9.45 1.11 4.69
N VAL A 7 10.57 0.57 4.22
CA VAL A 7 10.68 -0.81 3.74
C VAL A 7 11.85 -1.45 4.46
N ASP A 8 11.69 -2.70 4.84
CA ASP A 8 12.74 -3.48 5.47
C ASP A 8 12.68 -4.94 5.03
N TRP A 9 13.77 -5.64 5.32
CA TRP A 9 13.93 -7.06 5.07
C TRP A 9 14.04 -7.83 6.39
N PHE A 10 13.34 -7.38 7.44
CA PHE A 10 13.43 -7.95 8.80
C PHE A 10 12.18 -8.72 9.23
N THR A 11 11.35 -9.14 8.27
CA THR A 11 10.18 -9.99 8.58
C THR A 11 10.64 -11.27 9.30
N PRO A 12 10.17 -11.52 10.54
CA PRO A 12 10.57 -12.69 11.31
C PRO A 12 9.90 -13.96 10.77
N GLU A 13 10.57 -15.11 10.91
CA GLU A 13 10.05 -16.41 10.45
C GLU A 13 8.70 -16.79 11.08
N GLY A 14 8.43 -16.30 12.28
CA GLY A 14 7.16 -16.54 12.98
C GLY A 14 5.97 -15.75 12.43
N LEU A 15 6.18 -14.82 11.49
CA LEU A 15 5.07 -14.08 10.89
C LEU A 15 4.34 -14.98 9.87
N PRO A 16 3.00 -15.11 9.94
CA PRO A 16 2.24 -16.06 9.11
C PRO A 16 2.15 -15.67 7.62
N ARG A 17 2.69 -14.50 7.24
CA ARG A 17 2.79 -14.02 5.86
C ARG A 17 4.19 -13.44 5.61
N TRP A 18 4.47 -13.18 4.35
CA TRP A 18 5.74 -12.64 3.85
C TRP A 18 6.08 -11.20 4.32
N GLY A 19 5.17 -10.52 5.01
CA GLY A 19 5.40 -9.21 5.61
C GLY A 19 4.15 -8.65 6.28
N ASP A 20 4.31 -7.68 7.18
CA ASP A 20 3.20 -6.91 7.78
C ASP A 20 3.06 -5.58 7.03
N ILE A 21 2.28 -5.59 5.95
CA ILE A 21 2.18 -4.46 5.02
C ILE A 21 1.00 -3.58 5.42
N LYS A 22 1.33 -2.36 5.84
CA LYS A 22 0.37 -1.37 6.29
C LYS A 22 0.49 -0.08 5.49
N GLN A 23 -0.64 0.56 5.25
CA GLN A 23 -0.72 1.91 4.69
C GLN A 23 -1.69 2.74 5.53
N GLN A 24 -1.29 3.96 5.86
CA GLN A 24 -2.13 4.92 6.58
C GLN A 24 -2.37 6.14 5.72
N LEU A 25 -3.61 6.60 5.67
CA LEU A 25 -4.03 7.82 5.00
C LEU A 25 -4.77 8.69 6.01
N LEU A 26 -4.19 9.85 6.32
CA LEU A 26 -4.81 10.87 7.14
C LEU A 26 -5.24 12.04 6.25
N THR A 27 -6.51 12.42 6.35
CA THR A 27 -7.10 13.55 5.63
C THR A 27 -7.72 14.54 6.62
N THR A 28 -8.31 15.62 6.13
CA THR A 28 -9.04 16.60 6.96
C THR A 28 -10.34 16.06 7.55
N THR A 29 -10.84 14.92 7.05
CA THR A 29 -12.16 14.38 7.41
C THR A 29 -12.16 12.91 7.78
N ALA A 30 -11.05 12.21 7.57
CA ALA A 30 -10.95 10.79 7.84
C ALA A 30 -9.52 10.32 8.10
N TYR A 31 -9.44 9.24 8.86
CA TYR A 31 -8.28 8.34 8.94
C TYR A 31 -8.65 7.01 8.29
N VAL A 32 -7.76 6.48 7.46
CA VAL A 32 -7.90 5.15 6.85
C VAL A 32 -6.60 4.38 7.05
N GLU A 33 -6.69 3.20 7.64
CA GLU A 33 -5.59 2.23 7.71
C GLU A 33 -5.93 1.01 6.87
N HIS A 34 -5.02 0.62 5.98
CA HIS A 34 -5.11 -0.61 5.21
C HIS A 34 -4.11 -1.61 5.75
N ARG A 35 -4.62 -2.74 6.27
CA ARG A 35 -3.84 -3.92 6.65
C ARG A 35 -3.93 -4.92 5.51
N LYS A 36 -2.91 -4.98 4.66
CA LYS A 36 -3.03 -5.56 3.30
C LYS A 36 -3.01 -7.08 3.25
N VAL A 37 -2.23 -7.72 4.13
CA VAL A 37 -1.95 -9.17 4.02
C VAL A 37 -2.23 -9.94 5.31
N LEU A 38 -2.26 -9.24 6.44
CA LEU A 38 -2.61 -9.78 7.74
C LEU A 38 -2.97 -8.65 8.69
N ASP A 39 -3.57 -9.02 9.81
CA ASP A 39 -3.70 -8.17 10.98
C ASP A 39 -3.19 -8.92 12.22
N ILE A 40 -2.15 -8.37 12.87
CA ILE A 40 -1.53 -8.98 14.06
C ILE A 40 -2.51 -8.81 15.23
N GLY A 41 -3.15 -9.91 15.61
CA GLY A 41 -4.23 -9.94 16.61
C GLY A 41 -5.53 -10.51 16.06
N ASP A 42 -5.64 -10.67 14.74
CA ASP A 42 -6.74 -11.36 14.08
C ASP A 42 -6.29 -12.75 13.59
N PRO A 43 -6.85 -13.85 14.13
CA PRO A 43 -6.49 -15.20 13.70
C PRO A 43 -6.86 -15.52 12.25
N GLU A 44 -7.78 -14.76 11.62
CA GLU A 44 -8.18 -15.00 10.23
C GLU A 44 -7.18 -14.42 9.21
N TYR A 45 -6.29 -13.52 9.65
CA TYR A 45 -5.29 -12.85 8.82
C TYR A 45 -5.85 -12.29 7.49
N LYS A 46 -7.08 -11.75 7.53
CA LYS A 46 -7.77 -11.20 6.35
C LYS A 46 -7.34 -9.76 6.08
N PRO A 47 -7.27 -9.36 4.79
CA PRO A 47 -7.09 -7.96 4.42
C PRO A 47 -8.29 -7.13 4.88
N LYS A 48 -8.03 -5.97 5.47
CA LYS A 48 -9.09 -5.08 5.97
C LYS A 48 -8.73 -3.61 5.86
N LEU A 49 -9.75 -2.75 5.83
CA LEU A 49 -9.60 -1.33 6.11
C LEU A 49 -10.15 -1.02 7.50
N ILE A 50 -9.47 -0.15 8.23
CA ILE A 50 -9.98 0.48 9.45
C ILE A 50 -10.22 1.95 9.09
N VAL A 51 -11.46 2.41 9.20
CA VAL A 51 -11.88 3.73 8.75
C VAL A 51 -12.49 4.50 9.90
N THR A 52 -11.99 5.69 10.17
CA THR A 52 -12.54 6.62 11.16
C THR A 52 -12.87 7.93 10.47
N ARG A 53 -14.12 8.39 10.59
CA ARG A 53 -14.59 9.66 10.02
C ARG A 53 -14.96 10.60 11.17
N ASN A 54 -14.89 11.91 10.95
CA ASN A 54 -15.13 12.89 12.02
C ASN A 54 -16.49 12.73 12.74
N ASP A 55 -17.51 12.24 12.03
CA ASP A 55 -18.89 12.14 12.47
C ASP A 55 -19.35 10.71 12.76
N LYS A 56 -18.45 9.72 12.73
CA LYS A 56 -18.80 8.30 12.87
C LYS A 56 -17.79 7.55 13.74
N GLU A 57 -18.28 6.48 14.36
CA GLU A 57 -17.40 5.50 14.99
C GLU A 57 -16.49 4.80 13.97
N THR A 58 -15.43 4.20 14.48
CA THR A 58 -14.47 3.47 13.64
C THR A 58 -15.13 2.19 13.09
N GLU A 59 -15.06 1.99 11.78
CA GLU A 59 -15.56 0.80 11.10
C GLU A 59 -14.43 -0.06 10.55
N VAL A 60 -14.65 -1.38 10.53
CA VAL A 60 -13.76 -2.35 9.88
C VAL A 60 -14.43 -2.84 8.59
N VAL A 61 -13.76 -2.64 7.47
CA VAL A 61 -14.26 -3.03 6.14
C VAL A 61 -13.50 -4.25 5.63
N ASP A 62 -14.23 -5.34 5.37
CA ASP A 62 -13.68 -6.52 4.70
C ASP A 62 -13.42 -6.22 3.21
N LEU A 63 -12.24 -6.63 2.75
CA LEU A 63 -11.78 -6.49 1.36
C LEU A 63 -11.91 -7.80 0.55
N GLY A 64 -12.36 -8.89 1.17
CA GLY A 64 -12.61 -10.17 0.53
C GLY A 64 -13.57 -10.09 -0.66
N GLY A 65 -13.26 -10.82 -1.73
CA GLY A 65 -14.13 -10.96 -2.90
C GLY A 65 -14.25 -9.71 -3.80
N ARG A 66 -13.51 -8.64 -3.55
CA ARG A 66 -13.54 -7.44 -4.39
C ARG A 66 -12.85 -7.69 -5.74
N LYS A 67 -13.44 -7.18 -6.83
CA LYS A 67 -12.86 -7.24 -8.18
C LYS A 67 -11.54 -6.45 -8.23
N VAL A 68 -10.50 -7.03 -8.82
CA VAL A 68 -9.20 -6.38 -9.06
C VAL A 68 -9.05 -6.14 -10.56
N PRO A 69 -9.41 -4.95 -11.08
CA PRO A 69 -9.61 -4.75 -12.51
C PRO A 69 -8.32 -4.45 -13.29
N PHE A 70 -7.16 -4.40 -12.63
CA PHE A 70 -5.92 -3.90 -13.25
C PHE A 70 -5.56 -4.64 -14.55
N PHE A 71 -5.55 -5.98 -14.55
CA PHE A 71 -5.16 -6.75 -15.75
C PHE A 71 -6.19 -6.71 -16.87
N GLU A 72 -7.48 -6.66 -16.53
CA GLU A 72 -8.57 -6.45 -17.49
C GLU A 72 -8.40 -5.10 -18.20
N ARG A 73 -8.15 -4.04 -17.43
CA ARG A 73 -7.90 -2.71 -17.97
C ARG A 73 -6.59 -2.65 -18.76
N LEU A 74 -5.53 -3.31 -18.29
CA LEU A 74 -4.24 -3.32 -18.97
C LEU A 74 -4.33 -4.01 -20.33
N THR A 75 -5.08 -5.11 -20.42
CA THR A 75 -5.32 -5.79 -21.71
C THR A 75 -6.03 -4.85 -22.68
N LYS A 76 -7.08 -4.17 -22.20
CA LYS A 76 -7.80 -3.16 -22.97
C LYS A 76 -6.89 -2.00 -23.41
N ASP A 77 -6.03 -1.52 -22.52
CA ASP A 77 -5.07 -0.45 -22.83
C ASP A 77 -4.12 -0.82 -23.98
N VAL A 78 -3.66 -2.08 -24.03
CA VAL A 78 -2.83 -2.59 -25.12
C VAL A 78 -3.58 -2.66 -26.44
N GLU A 79 -4.85 -3.09 -26.39
CA GLU A 79 -5.70 -3.25 -27.59
C GLU A 79 -6.16 -1.90 -28.16
N GLU A 80 -6.53 -0.95 -27.30
CA GLU A 80 -7.16 0.32 -27.68
C GLU A 80 -6.19 1.51 -27.65
N GLY A 81 -4.97 1.34 -27.12
CA GLY A 81 -4.00 2.43 -26.97
C GLY A 81 -4.39 3.45 -25.91
N THR A 82 -5.03 3.00 -24.81
CA THR A 82 -5.51 3.85 -23.70
C THR A 82 -4.63 3.73 -22.45
N GLU A 83 -5.00 4.42 -21.37
CA GLU A 83 -4.27 4.44 -20.08
C GLU A 83 -5.19 4.20 -18.87
N GLU A 84 -6.27 3.43 -19.04
CA GLU A 84 -7.33 3.19 -18.06
C GLU A 84 -6.87 2.34 -16.87
N ALA A 85 -5.87 1.47 -17.04
CA ALA A 85 -5.30 0.69 -15.97
C ALA A 85 -4.57 1.59 -14.98
N ILE A 86 -3.58 2.35 -15.48
CA ILE A 86 -2.81 3.37 -14.76
C ILE A 86 -2.30 4.39 -15.79
N PRO A 87 -2.51 5.71 -15.59
CA PRO A 87 -1.95 6.75 -16.46
C PRO A 87 -0.42 6.68 -16.56
N PHE A 88 0.15 6.98 -17.74
CA PHE A 88 1.59 6.98 -17.93
C PHE A 88 2.29 7.94 -16.96
N GLU A 89 1.75 9.16 -16.83
CA GLU A 89 2.28 10.20 -15.95
C GLU A 89 2.39 9.75 -14.49
N LEU A 90 1.43 8.95 -14.00
CA LEU A 90 1.45 8.44 -12.63
C LEU A 90 2.57 7.39 -12.46
N SER A 91 2.66 6.44 -13.39
CA SER A 91 3.70 5.39 -13.38
C SER A 91 5.11 5.98 -13.50
N TYR A 92 5.28 6.97 -14.39
CA TYR A 92 6.53 7.68 -14.58
C TYR A 92 6.95 8.45 -13.33
N LYS A 93 6.04 9.23 -12.73
CA LYS A 93 6.33 9.99 -11.50
C LYS A 93 6.69 9.07 -10.33
N ALA A 94 5.95 7.99 -10.12
CA ALA A 94 6.26 7.01 -9.08
C ALA A 94 7.65 6.40 -9.26
N SER A 95 7.97 5.95 -10.48
CA SER A 95 9.27 5.36 -10.81
C SER A 95 10.42 6.35 -10.63
N LYS A 96 10.25 7.58 -11.13
CA LYS A 96 11.23 8.66 -10.98
C LYS A 96 11.49 8.97 -9.50
N SER A 97 10.43 9.11 -8.69
CA SER A 97 10.58 9.40 -7.25
C SER A 97 11.32 8.30 -6.49
N ILE A 98 11.13 7.04 -6.85
CA ILE A 98 11.87 5.92 -6.22
C ILE A 98 13.37 6.00 -6.54
N VAL A 99 13.72 6.28 -7.80
CA VAL A 99 15.12 6.45 -8.21
C VAL A 99 15.75 7.65 -7.50
N GLU A 100 15.06 8.78 -7.45
CA GLU A 100 15.53 9.99 -6.74
C GLU A 100 15.69 9.73 -5.24
N ALA A 101 14.75 9.02 -4.60
CA ALA A 101 14.86 8.66 -3.18
C ALA A 101 16.09 7.79 -2.92
N GLN A 102 16.37 6.82 -3.80
CA GLN A 102 17.56 5.96 -3.68
C GLN A 102 18.86 6.75 -3.89
N GLN A 103 18.90 7.68 -4.85
CA GLN A 103 20.07 8.53 -5.10
C GLN A 103 20.39 9.47 -3.92
N ASN A 104 19.36 9.91 -3.19
CA ASN A 104 19.50 10.78 -2.03
C ASN A 104 19.57 10.02 -0.70
N ALA A 105 19.55 8.68 -0.72
CA ALA A 105 19.57 7.88 0.50
C ALA A 105 20.93 7.99 1.20
N ILE A 106 20.90 8.16 2.53
CA ILE A 106 22.10 8.03 3.36
C ILE A 106 22.25 6.58 3.81
N THR A 107 23.49 6.09 3.82
CA THR A 107 23.80 4.78 4.41
C THR A 107 23.96 4.94 5.92
N LEU A 108 23.28 4.10 6.68
CA LEU A 108 23.39 4.06 8.14
C LEU A 108 24.35 2.92 8.53
N ASP A 109 25.54 3.25 9.00
CA ASP A 109 26.60 2.26 9.32
C ASP A 109 26.25 1.32 10.48
N THR A 110 25.23 1.66 11.28
CA THR A 110 24.84 0.95 12.51
C THR A 110 23.82 -0.16 12.31
N ILE A 111 23.25 -0.31 11.12
CA ILE A 111 22.26 -1.36 10.82
C ILE A 111 22.94 -2.42 9.95
N ARG A 112 23.72 -3.31 10.59
CA ARG A 112 24.21 -4.55 9.97
C ARG A 112 23.52 -5.73 10.66
N ARG A 113 23.07 -6.71 9.86
CA ARG A 113 22.68 -8.04 10.35
C ARG A 113 23.90 -8.77 10.91
#